data_AF-A0A7V8WPY0-F1
#
_entry.id   AF-A0A7V8WPY0-F1
#
_cell.length_a   1.000
_cell.length_b   1.000
_cell.length_c   1.000
_cell.angle_alpha   90.00
_cell.angle_beta   90.00
_cell.angle_gamma   90.00
#
_symmetry.space_group_name_H-M   'P 1'
#
loop_
_entity.id
_entity.type
_entity.pdbx_description
1 polymer ?
#
loop_
_entity_poly.entity_id
_entity_poly.type
_entity_poly.pdbx_seq_one_letter_code
_entity_poly.pdbx_strand_id
1 'polypeptide(L)'
;AALATVARLVAADREGALIHAGGRALNPSEDRAEDALAAAIGALPGCVFDTVSRELATASRFARDPVRQQRATAIRALANMVRAVVFTLPGERLRGEPQALKRLLPTLDRLDDDERSHYQTEADGLHQAWREAADNARLWRRWALLRARLALRAGGDESAIAWALRAWDREQPRPFVPDVQVSTLVSTARRVFEPLLAPEDDVPDEFEPPRARDVVQAISAAIQDHDGDAHAETRDPFAVMPYHPPTVSGDQERPA
;
A
#
# COMPACT_ATOMS: atom_id res chain seq x y z
N ALA A 1 -17.31 7.85 -42.69
CA ALA A 1 -17.07 8.88 -41.66
C ALA A 1 -16.49 8.29 -40.37
N ALA A 2 -17.17 7.36 -39.69
CA ALA A 2 -16.73 6.78 -38.42
C ALA A 2 -15.33 6.11 -38.45
N LEU A 3 -15.04 5.30 -39.47
CA LEU A 3 -13.72 4.65 -39.64
C LEU A 3 -12.56 5.67 -39.77
N ALA A 4 -12.79 6.79 -40.44
CA ALA A 4 -11.79 7.85 -40.59
C ALA A 4 -11.61 8.66 -39.29
N THR A 5 -12.63 8.72 -38.44
CA THR A 5 -12.54 9.30 -37.09
C THR A 5 -11.75 8.37 -36.17
N VAL A 6 -12.03 7.06 -36.18
CA VAL A 6 -11.28 6.06 -35.41
C VAL A 6 -9.82 6.01 -35.85
N ALA A 7 -9.54 6.03 -37.16
CA ALA A 7 -8.17 6.03 -37.68
C ALA A 7 -7.39 7.28 -37.24
N ARG A 8 -8.03 8.46 -37.25
CA ARG A 8 -7.43 9.70 -36.72
C ARG A 8 -7.22 9.64 -35.21
N LEU A 9 -8.12 9.00 -34.47
CA LEU A 9 -7.97 8.78 -33.03
C LEU A 9 -6.76 7.89 -32.73
N VAL A 10 -6.60 6.79 -33.47
CA VAL A 10 -5.48 5.85 -33.32
C VAL A 10 -4.15 6.47 -33.76
N ALA A 11 -4.15 7.30 -34.82
CA ALA A 11 -2.96 8.02 -35.25
C ALA A 11 -2.54 9.08 -34.23
N ALA A 12 -3.49 9.89 -33.74
CA ALA A 12 -3.23 10.89 -32.70
C ALA A 12 -2.77 10.25 -31.39
N ASP A 13 -3.32 9.10 -31.01
CA ASP A 13 -2.88 8.32 -29.84
C ASP A 13 -1.46 7.75 -30.00
N ARG A 14 -1.05 7.39 -31.23
CA ARG A 14 0.33 6.98 -31.51
C ARG A 14 1.32 8.14 -31.47
N GLU A 15 0.88 9.32 -31.92
CA GLU A 15 1.71 10.52 -32.03
C GLU A 15 1.68 11.39 -30.77
N GLY A 16 0.78 11.11 -29.82
CA GLY A 16 0.53 11.98 -28.66
C GLY A 16 -0.07 13.34 -29.06
N ALA A 17 -0.76 13.38 -30.20
CA ALA A 17 -1.28 14.61 -30.79
C ALA A 17 -2.66 14.98 -30.23
N LEU A 18 -2.93 16.28 -30.16
CA LEU A 18 -4.23 16.81 -29.74
C LEU A 18 -5.31 16.46 -30.77
N ILE A 19 -6.44 15.95 -30.28
CA ILE A 19 -7.64 15.71 -31.07
C ILE A 19 -8.63 16.85 -30.80
N HIS A 20 -8.97 17.61 -31.83
CA HIS A 20 -10.03 18.60 -31.73
C HIS A 20 -11.38 17.97 -32.12
N ALA A 21 -12.30 17.86 -31.15
CA ALA A 21 -13.65 17.35 -31.37
C ALA A 21 -14.67 18.23 -30.64
N GLY A 22 -15.68 18.73 -31.35
CA GLY A 22 -16.77 19.52 -30.75
C GLY A 22 -16.31 20.79 -30.01
N GLY A 23 -15.25 21.46 -30.49
CA GLY A 23 -14.70 22.66 -29.86
C GLY A 23 -13.80 22.40 -28.64
N ARG A 24 -13.55 21.14 -28.27
CA ARG A 24 -12.61 20.75 -27.21
C ARG A 24 -11.35 20.13 -27.79
N ALA A 25 -10.21 20.44 -27.19
CA ALA A 25 -8.95 19.74 -27.44
C ALA A 25 -8.83 18.59 -26.44
N LEU A 26 -8.68 17.38 -26.94
CA LEU A 26 -8.50 16.15 -26.17
C LEU A 26 -7.10 15.62 -26.38
N ASN A 27 -6.48 15.08 -25.34
CA ASN A 27 -5.21 14.37 -25.45
C ASN A 27 -5.38 12.96 -24.88
N PRO A 28 -5.82 11.98 -25.69
CA PRO A 28 -6.13 10.63 -25.20
C PRO A 28 -4.96 9.94 -24.49
N SER A 29 -3.71 10.27 -24.87
CA SER A 29 -2.53 9.73 -24.20
C SER A 29 -2.36 10.32 -22.81
N GLU A 30 -2.53 11.64 -22.65
CA GLU A 30 -2.50 12.28 -21.32
C GLU A 30 -3.65 11.82 -20.44
N ASP A 31 -4.86 11.68 -20.99
CA ASP A 31 -6.04 11.20 -20.26
C ASP A 31 -5.78 9.78 -19.70
N ARG A 32 -5.23 8.88 -20.53
CA ARG A 32 -4.84 7.54 -20.07
C ARG A 32 -3.72 7.56 -19.04
N ALA A 33 -2.76 8.48 -19.18
CA ALA A 33 -1.69 8.62 -18.20
C ALA A 33 -2.25 9.09 -16.84
N GLU A 34 -3.24 9.98 -16.87
CA GLU A 34 -3.94 10.48 -15.69
C GLU A 34 -4.76 9.39 -15.00
N ASP A 35 -5.55 8.62 -15.76
CA ASP A 35 -6.30 7.47 -15.23
C ASP A 35 -5.37 6.44 -14.57
N ALA A 36 -4.24 6.14 -15.23
CA ALA A 36 -3.24 5.23 -14.69
C ALA A 36 -2.58 5.79 -13.41
N LEU A 37 -2.28 7.10 -13.36
CA LEU A 37 -1.78 7.74 -12.15
C LEU A 37 -2.80 7.66 -11.01
N ALA A 38 -4.07 7.93 -11.27
CA ALA A 38 -5.13 7.83 -10.29
C ALA A 38 -5.28 6.39 -9.76
N ALA A 39 -5.20 5.38 -10.64
CA ALA A 39 -5.23 3.97 -10.26
C ALA A 39 -3.99 3.57 -9.43
N ALA A 40 -2.79 4.06 -9.77
CA ALA A 40 -1.59 3.84 -8.98
C ALA A 40 -1.71 4.46 -7.57
N ILE A 41 -2.20 5.69 -7.48
CA ILE A 41 -2.44 6.39 -6.21
C ILE A 41 -3.47 5.64 -5.37
N GLY A 42 -4.58 5.19 -5.96
CA GLY A 42 -5.62 4.44 -5.27
C GLY A 42 -5.17 3.05 -4.79
N ALA A 43 -4.17 2.45 -5.43
CA ALA A 43 -3.63 1.15 -5.06
C ALA A 43 -2.59 1.20 -3.92
N LEU A 44 -1.96 2.36 -3.69
CA LEU A 44 -0.92 2.53 -2.67
C LEU A 44 -1.39 2.30 -1.23
N PRO A 45 -2.53 2.86 -0.76
CA PRO A 45 -3.03 2.61 0.60
C PRO A 45 -3.25 1.11 0.88
N GLY A 46 -3.67 0.38 -0.16
CA GLY A 46 -3.84 -1.07 -0.11
C GLY A 46 -2.53 -1.86 -0.23
N CYS A 47 -1.38 -1.23 -0.46
CA CYS A 47 -0.10 -1.89 -0.73
C CYS A 47 -0.19 -2.92 -1.89
N VAL A 48 -0.99 -2.64 -2.92
CA VAL A 48 -1.14 -3.51 -4.10
C VAL A 48 -0.03 -3.20 -5.12
N PHE A 49 1.20 -3.56 -4.77
CA PHE A 49 2.41 -3.12 -5.49
C PHE A 49 2.47 -3.52 -6.97
N ASP A 50 1.85 -4.64 -7.36
CA ASP A 50 1.80 -5.07 -8.77
C ASP A 50 0.92 -4.14 -9.60
N THR A 51 -0.21 -3.70 -9.02
CA THR A 51 -1.09 -2.70 -9.66
C THR A 51 -0.35 -1.37 -9.74
N VAL A 52 0.26 -0.90 -8.64
CA VAL A 52 1.06 0.34 -8.65
C VAL A 52 2.14 0.30 -9.73
N SER A 53 2.89 -0.80 -9.84
CA SER A 53 3.98 -0.94 -10.82
C SER A 53 3.46 -0.93 -12.26
N ARG A 54 2.39 -1.69 -12.54
CA ARG A 54 1.75 -1.75 -13.86
C ARG A 54 1.21 -0.38 -14.27
N GLU A 55 0.47 0.28 -13.39
CA GLU A 55 -0.15 1.56 -13.73
C GLU A 55 0.88 2.69 -13.85
N LEU A 56 1.96 2.68 -13.05
CA LEU A 56 3.06 3.63 -13.24
C LEU A 56 3.84 3.39 -14.55
N ALA A 57 3.94 2.15 -15.02
CA ALA A 57 4.49 1.85 -16.33
C ALA A 57 3.58 2.36 -17.45
N THR A 58 2.27 2.19 -17.31
CA THR A 58 1.26 2.78 -18.20
C THR A 58 1.39 4.31 -18.24
N ALA A 59 1.38 4.97 -17.07
CA ALA A 59 1.53 6.42 -16.97
C ALA A 59 2.82 6.92 -17.62
N SER A 60 3.96 6.26 -17.37
CA SER A 60 5.26 6.64 -17.94
C SER A 60 5.32 6.47 -19.47
N ARG A 61 4.54 5.53 -20.01
CA ARG A 61 4.46 5.28 -21.45
C ARG A 61 3.69 6.38 -22.18
N PHE A 62 2.65 6.93 -21.56
CA PHE A 62 1.71 7.84 -22.22
C PHE A 62 1.88 9.31 -21.82
N ALA A 63 2.42 9.62 -20.63
CA ALA A 63 2.62 10.99 -20.17
C ALA A 63 3.70 11.72 -21.01
N ARG A 64 3.32 12.85 -21.59
CA ARG A 64 4.20 13.85 -22.23
C ARG A 64 4.27 15.13 -21.39
N ASP A 65 3.24 15.42 -20.60
CA ASP A 65 3.25 16.51 -19.62
C ASP A 65 4.35 16.27 -18.55
N PRO A 66 5.31 17.21 -18.40
CA PRO A 66 6.35 17.12 -17.38
C PRO A 66 5.81 16.95 -15.96
N VAL A 67 4.65 17.56 -15.64
CA VAL A 67 4.02 17.43 -14.31
C VAL A 67 3.65 15.97 -14.06
N ARG A 68 2.96 15.32 -15.00
CA ARG A 68 2.56 13.91 -14.89
C ARG A 68 3.76 12.96 -14.84
N GLN A 69 4.81 13.24 -15.60
CA GLN A 69 6.05 12.46 -15.58
C GLN A 69 6.76 12.54 -14.22
N GLN A 70 6.84 13.75 -13.64
CA GLN A 70 7.42 13.93 -12.31
C GLN A 70 6.55 13.31 -11.23
N ARG A 71 5.21 13.40 -11.33
CA ARG A 71 4.26 12.74 -10.43
C ARG A 71 4.43 11.22 -10.44
N ALA A 72 4.51 10.61 -11.62
CA ALA A 72 4.79 9.18 -11.76
C ALA A 72 6.12 8.79 -11.09
N THR A 73 7.13 9.65 -11.21
CA THR A 73 8.46 9.45 -10.60
C THR A 73 8.40 9.51 -9.08
N ALA A 74 7.70 10.50 -8.51
CA ALA A 74 7.48 10.62 -7.07
C ALA A 74 6.73 9.40 -6.50
N ILE A 75 5.61 9.02 -7.13
CA ILE A 75 4.78 7.88 -6.70
C ILE A 75 5.59 6.57 -6.76
N ARG A 76 6.43 6.38 -7.80
CA ARG A 76 7.32 5.21 -7.88
C ARG A 76 8.30 5.16 -6.71
N ALA A 77 8.92 6.29 -6.38
CA ALA A 77 9.87 6.36 -5.28
C ALA A 77 9.19 6.13 -3.91
N LEU A 78 7.98 6.69 -3.72
CA LEU A 78 7.15 6.43 -2.55
C LEU A 78 6.75 4.96 -2.45
N ALA A 79 6.29 4.34 -3.55
CA ALA A 79 5.94 2.92 -3.60
C ALA A 79 7.12 2.01 -3.21
N ASN A 80 8.31 2.32 -3.71
CA ASN A 80 9.53 1.58 -3.35
C ASN A 80 9.86 1.71 -1.87
N MET A 81 9.74 2.91 -1.30
CA MET A 81 9.93 3.14 0.13
C MET A 81 8.89 2.39 0.98
N VAL A 82 7.61 2.46 0.61
CA VAL A 82 6.52 1.75 1.29
C VAL A 82 6.78 0.24 1.24
N ARG A 83 7.17 -0.29 0.08
CA ARG A 83 7.57 -1.69 -0.07
C ARG A 83 8.74 -2.04 0.85
N ALA A 84 9.77 -1.19 0.94
CA ALA A 84 10.90 -1.42 1.83
C ALA A 84 10.46 -1.45 3.31
N VAL A 85 9.65 -0.50 3.75
CA VAL A 85 9.08 -0.43 5.12
C VAL A 85 8.24 -1.66 5.46
N VAL A 86 7.37 -2.08 4.54
CA VAL A 86 6.50 -3.24 4.75
C VAL A 86 7.34 -4.53 4.83
N PHE A 87 8.26 -4.74 3.90
CA PHE A 87 8.94 -6.03 3.78
C PHE A 87 10.18 -6.19 4.67
N THR A 88 10.70 -5.11 5.26
CA THR A 88 11.84 -5.13 6.20
C THR A 88 11.35 -5.18 7.64
N LEU A 89 11.91 -6.09 8.46
CA LEU A 89 11.52 -6.19 9.87
C LEU A 89 11.80 -4.86 10.60
N PRO A 90 10.90 -4.37 11.47
CA PRO A 90 11.17 -3.24 12.34
C PRO A 90 12.43 -3.51 13.17
N GLY A 91 13.35 -2.54 13.20
CA GLY A 91 14.64 -2.66 13.89
C GLY A 91 15.79 -3.20 13.03
N GLU A 92 15.51 -3.77 11.85
CA GLU A 92 16.57 -4.05 10.87
C GLU A 92 17.03 -2.76 10.17
N ARG A 93 17.95 -2.84 9.21
CA ARG A 93 18.38 -1.68 8.43
C ARG A 93 17.52 -1.56 7.17
N LEU A 94 16.73 -0.49 7.05
CA LEU A 94 16.17 -0.11 5.75
C LEU A 94 17.29 0.22 4.77
N ARG A 95 17.07 -0.14 3.51
CA ARG A 95 17.90 0.31 2.40
C ARG A 95 17.71 1.83 2.24
N GLY A 96 18.47 2.43 1.32
CA GLY A 96 18.53 3.89 1.17
C GLY A 96 17.27 4.56 0.60
N GLU A 97 16.13 3.87 0.49
CA GLU A 97 14.89 4.38 -0.13
C GLU A 97 14.36 5.65 0.55
N PRO A 98 14.31 5.77 1.90
CA PRO A 98 13.86 7.01 2.54
C PRO A 98 14.74 8.21 2.16
N GLN A 99 16.07 8.02 2.15
CA GLN A 99 17.02 9.06 1.75
C GLN A 99 16.96 9.35 0.26
N ALA A 100 16.70 8.35 -0.58
CA ALA A 100 16.53 8.53 -2.02
C ALA A 100 15.30 9.38 -2.33
N LEU A 101 14.15 9.10 -1.69
CA LEU A 101 12.93 9.90 -1.86
C LEU A 101 13.15 11.35 -1.37
N LYS A 102 13.75 11.52 -0.19
CA LYS A 102 14.07 12.85 0.37
C LYS A 102 14.98 13.68 -0.53
N ARG A 103 15.91 13.05 -1.25
CA ARG A 103 16.79 13.72 -2.23
C ARG A 103 16.09 14.00 -3.55
N LEU A 104 15.14 13.15 -3.94
CA LEU A 104 14.42 13.23 -5.21
C LEU A 104 13.35 14.33 -5.20
N LEU A 105 12.53 14.45 -4.15
CA LEU A 105 11.39 15.37 -4.14
C LEU A 105 11.78 16.83 -4.45
N PRO A 106 12.88 17.39 -3.91
CA PRO A 106 13.31 18.74 -4.26
C PRO A 106 13.68 18.93 -5.74
N THR A 107 14.05 17.87 -6.45
CA THR A 107 14.40 17.94 -7.89
C THR A 107 13.19 17.89 -8.81
N LEU A 108 11.99 17.64 -8.28
CA LEU A 108 10.74 17.59 -9.04
C LEU A 108 10.10 18.98 -9.09
N ASP A 109 10.71 19.88 -9.84
CA ASP A 109 10.37 21.31 -9.94
C ASP A 109 9.04 21.63 -10.64
N ARG A 110 8.39 20.64 -11.27
CA ARG A 110 7.07 20.77 -11.90
C ARG A 110 5.93 20.28 -11.03
N LEU A 111 6.23 19.69 -9.87
CA LEU A 111 5.21 19.35 -8.88
C LEU A 111 4.97 20.54 -7.94
N ASP A 112 3.72 20.71 -7.55
CA ASP A 112 3.33 21.72 -6.58
C ASP A 112 4.02 21.47 -5.22
N ASP A 113 4.36 22.55 -4.52
CA ASP A 113 5.01 22.48 -3.21
C ASP A 113 4.20 21.68 -2.20
N ASP A 114 2.87 21.79 -2.24
CA ASP A 114 1.94 21.05 -1.39
C ASP A 114 2.00 19.54 -1.67
N GLU A 115 2.05 19.15 -2.95
CA GLU A 115 2.17 17.74 -3.36
C GLU A 115 3.51 17.14 -2.92
N ARG A 116 4.60 17.89 -3.10
CA ARG A 116 5.94 17.47 -2.65
C ARG A 116 6.01 17.34 -1.14
N SER A 117 5.46 18.31 -0.41
CA SER A 117 5.42 18.32 1.05
C SER A 117 4.56 17.19 1.60
N HIS A 118 3.44 16.87 0.92
CA HIS A 118 2.61 15.70 1.24
C HIS A 118 3.43 14.42 1.14
N TYR A 119 4.07 14.14 -0.01
CA TYR A 119 4.87 12.92 -0.17
C TYR A 119 6.03 12.82 0.83
N GLN A 120 6.67 13.94 1.19
CA GLN A 120 7.70 13.96 2.22
C GLN A 120 7.13 13.64 3.61
N THR A 121 5.98 14.23 3.96
CA THR A 121 5.31 13.99 5.25
C THR A 121 4.87 12.54 5.40
N GLU A 122 4.30 11.97 4.34
CA GLU A 122 3.89 10.57 4.28
C GLU A 122 5.09 9.62 4.46
N ALA A 123 6.19 9.92 3.77
CA ALA A 123 7.43 9.17 3.88
C ALA A 123 8.00 9.24 5.30
N ASP A 124 8.13 10.43 5.87
CA ASP A 124 8.69 10.62 7.20
C ASP A 124 7.83 9.93 8.27
N GLY A 125 6.49 10.05 8.17
CA GLY A 125 5.56 9.37 9.07
C GLY A 125 5.67 7.84 9.03
N LEU A 126 5.74 7.25 7.83
CA LEU A 126 5.93 5.81 7.66
C LEU A 126 7.28 5.32 8.19
N HIS A 127 8.35 6.05 7.90
CA HIS A 127 9.68 5.69 8.38
C HIS A 127 9.77 5.81 9.90
N GLN A 128 9.15 6.84 10.48
CA GLN A 128 9.06 7.01 11.93
C GLN A 128 8.27 5.87 12.58
N ALA A 129 7.08 5.54 12.07
CA ALA A 129 6.26 4.44 12.58
C ALA A 129 7.02 3.10 12.52
N TRP A 130 7.75 2.83 11.43
CA TRP A 130 8.58 1.63 11.30
C TRP A 130 9.75 1.60 12.28
N ARG A 131 10.42 2.74 12.53
CA ARG A 131 11.48 2.82 13.53
C ARG A 131 10.94 2.59 14.94
N GLU A 132 9.84 3.26 15.29
CA GLU A 132 9.20 3.14 16.61
C GLU A 132 8.66 1.72 16.85
N ALA A 133 8.23 1.03 15.80
CA ALA A 133 7.79 -0.36 15.89
C ALA A 133 8.88 -1.33 16.38
N ALA A 134 10.17 -0.98 16.31
CA ALA A 134 11.22 -1.82 16.90
C ALA A 134 11.02 -2.00 18.41
N ASP A 135 10.66 -0.92 19.10
CA ASP A 135 10.55 -0.85 20.56
C ASP A 135 9.10 -0.75 21.06
N ASN A 136 8.13 -0.52 20.16
CA ASN A 136 6.71 -0.39 20.49
C ASN A 136 5.92 -1.64 20.04
N ALA A 137 5.51 -2.46 21.00
CA ALA A 137 4.77 -3.70 20.74
C ALA A 137 3.49 -3.47 19.92
N ARG A 138 2.71 -2.43 20.21
CA ARG A 138 1.46 -2.09 19.48
C ARG A 138 1.74 -1.80 18.01
N LEU A 139 2.73 -0.96 17.71
CA LEU A 139 3.12 -0.67 16.33
C LEU A 139 3.69 -1.90 15.62
N TRP A 140 4.50 -2.71 16.31
CA TRP A 140 5.02 -3.96 15.77
C TRP A 140 3.90 -4.93 15.39
N ARG A 141 2.90 -5.10 16.26
CA ARG A 141 1.72 -5.95 16.00
C ARG A 141 0.94 -5.46 14.80
N ARG A 142 0.71 -4.14 14.68
CA ARG A 142 0.07 -3.54 13.49
C ARG A 142 0.84 -3.82 12.21
N TRP A 143 2.16 -3.65 12.22
CA TRP A 143 3.02 -3.99 11.09
C TRP A 143 2.95 -5.49 10.72
N ALA A 144 2.98 -6.38 11.71
CA ALA A 144 2.89 -7.82 11.49
C ALA A 144 1.50 -8.23 10.95
N LEU A 145 0.42 -7.62 11.42
CA LEU A 145 -0.93 -7.82 10.88
C LEU A 145 -1.06 -7.31 9.43
N LEU A 146 -0.43 -6.18 9.09
CA LEU A 146 -0.33 -5.73 7.71
C LEU A 146 0.37 -6.80 6.85
N ARG A 147 1.48 -7.37 7.34
CA ARG A 147 2.18 -8.46 6.65
C ARG A 147 1.34 -9.72 6.48
N ALA A 148 0.56 -10.09 7.49
CA ALA A 148 -0.36 -11.22 7.42
C ALA A 148 -1.43 -10.99 6.33
N ARG A 149 -2.04 -9.79 6.29
CA ARG A 149 -3.03 -9.42 5.27
C ARG A 149 -2.45 -9.44 3.85
N LEU A 150 -1.21 -8.98 3.69
CA LEU A 150 -0.54 -9.01 2.39
C LEU A 150 -0.23 -10.43 1.93
N ALA A 151 0.21 -11.31 2.85
CA ALA A 151 0.43 -12.72 2.55
C ALA A 151 -0.88 -13.42 2.12
N LEU A 152 -1.99 -13.17 2.82
CA LEU A 152 -3.32 -13.72 2.44
C LEU A 152 -3.71 -13.32 1.01
N ARG A 153 -3.55 -12.05 0.64
CA ARG A 153 -3.89 -11.58 -0.71
C ARG A 153 -3.02 -12.20 -1.79
N ALA A 154 -1.80 -12.60 -1.45
CA ALA A 154 -0.89 -13.30 -2.35
C ALA A 154 -1.13 -14.83 -2.37
N GLY A 155 -2.11 -15.34 -1.62
CA GLY A 155 -2.39 -16.78 -1.49
C GLY A 155 -1.38 -17.55 -0.63
N GLY A 156 -0.58 -16.84 0.18
CA GLY A 156 0.40 -17.45 1.08
C GLY A 156 -0.18 -17.71 2.46
N ASP A 157 -0.99 -18.76 2.60
CA ASP A 157 -1.74 -19.08 3.82
C ASP A 157 -0.81 -19.34 5.02
N GLU A 158 0.26 -20.14 4.87
CA GLU A 158 1.19 -20.39 5.98
C GLU A 158 1.94 -19.12 6.38
N SER A 159 2.32 -18.29 5.40
CA SER A 159 2.96 -17.00 5.68
C SER A 159 2.02 -16.05 6.43
N ALA A 160 0.75 -16.03 6.07
CA ALA A 160 -0.27 -15.23 6.75
C ALA A 160 -0.45 -15.67 8.20
N ILE A 161 -0.57 -16.98 8.44
CA ILE A 161 -0.68 -17.54 9.79
C ILE A 161 0.59 -17.22 10.59
N ALA A 162 1.78 -17.40 10.02
CA ALA A 162 3.05 -17.12 10.71
C ALA A 162 3.15 -15.65 11.16
N TRP A 163 2.78 -14.69 10.31
CA TRP A 163 2.77 -13.28 10.68
C TRP A 163 1.71 -12.93 11.71
N ALA A 164 0.53 -13.55 11.66
CA ALA A 164 -0.52 -13.35 12.66
C ALA A 164 -0.10 -13.90 14.03
N LEU A 165 0.48 -15.10 14.09
CA LEU A 165 1.03 -15.68 15.33
C LEU A 165 2.17 -14.84 15.90
N ARG A 166 3.05 -14.34 15.05
CA ARG A 166 4.07 -13.37 15.43
C ARG A 166 3.48 -12.11 16.08
N ALA A 167 2.42 -11.56 15.50
CA ALA A 167 1.70 -10.42 16.08
C ALA A 167 1.09 -10.79 17.43
N TRP A 168 0.51 -11.99 17.55
CA TRP A 168 -0.04 -12.49 18.81
C TRP A 168 1.00 -12.61 19.92
N ASP A 169 2.20 -13.08 19.58
CA ASP A 169 3.30 -13.35 20.52
C ASP A 169 4.06 -12.10 20.97
N ARG A 170 3.90 -10.96 20.27
CA ARG A 170 4.64 -9.74 20.61
C ARG A 170 4.04 -9.09 21.86
N GLU A 171 4.85 -9.08 22.93
CA GLU A 171 4.68 -8.41 24.22
C GLU A 171 3.22 -8.21 24.66
N GLN A 172 2.65 -9.30 25.16
CA GLN A 172 1.70 -9.24 26.26
C GLN A 172 2.51 -9.15 27.56
N PRO A 173 2.36 -8.07 28.35
CA PRO A 173 1.81 -8.34 29.67
C PRO A 173 0.86 -7.22 30.13
N ARG A 174 -0.42 -7.50 29.99
CA ARG A 174 -1.49 -7.19 30.96
C ARG A 174 -2.29 -8.51 31.09
N PRO A 175 -3.16 -8.73 32.09
CA PRO A 175 -4.01 -9.92 32.10
C PRO A 175 -5.00 -9.86 30.93
N PHE A 176 -4.50 -10.16 29.73
CA PHE A 176 -5.28 -10.42 28.54
C PHE A 176 -5.73 -11.86 28.68
N VAL A 177 -7.01 -12.04 28.97
CA VAL A 177 -7.62 -13.36 29.00
C VAL A 177 -8.31 -13.53 27.66
N PRO A 178 -7.65 -14.12 26.66
CA PRO A 178 -8.27 -14.34 25.38
C PRO A 178 -9.49 -15.24 25.53
N ASP A 179 -10.50 -15.01 24.69
CA ASP A 179 -11.61 -15.94 24.55
C ASP A 179 -11.08 -17.36 24.24
N VAL A 180 -11.78 -18.37 24.75
CA VAL A 180 -11.46 -19.80 24.56
C VAL A 180 -11.40 -20.13 23.07
N GLN A 181 -12.26 -19.51 22.25
CA GLN A 181 -12.27 -19.71 20.80
C GLN A 181 -10.97 -19.24 20.15
N VAL A 182 -10.52 -18.04 20.49
CA VAL A 182 -9.27 -17.47 19.96
C VAL A 182 -8.06 -18.29 20.43
N SER A 183 -8.06 -18.69 21.71
CA SER A 183 -6.99 -19.53 22.28
C SER A 183 -6.88 -20.89 21.59
N THR A 184 -8.02 -21.53 21.33
CA THR A 184 -8.09 -22.79 20.59
C THR A 184 -7.58 -22.59 19.16
N LEU A 185 -8.04 -21.55 18.47
CA LEU A 185 -7.63 -21.25 17.10
C LEU A 185 -6.13 -20.97 16.98
N VAL A 186 -5.56 -20.18 17.90
CA VAL A 186 -4.11 -19.93 17.97
C VAL A 186 -3.35 -21.23 18.19
N SER A 187 -3.81 -22.09 19.09
CA SER A 187 -3.18 -23.38 19.36
C SER A 187 -3.20 -24.27 18.11
N THR A 188 -4.35 -24.41 17.45
CA THR A 188 -4.47 -25.17 16.19
C THR A 188 -3.62 -24.56 15.08
N ALA A 189 -3.54 -23.23 14.98
CA ALA A 189 -2.72 -22.54 13.99
C ALA A 189 -1.22 -22.78 14.19
N ARG A 190 -0.74 -22.94 15.42
CA ARG A 190 0.66 -23.32 15.69
C ARG A 190 0.99 -24.72 15.18
N ARG A 191 0.03 -25.64 15.24
CA ARG A 191 0.21 -27.02 14.76
C ARG A 191 0.52 -27.12 13.27
N VAL A 192 0.10 -26.12 12.48
CA VAL A 192 0.48 -26.00 11.06
C VAL A 192 1.99 -26.01 10.84
N PHE A 193 2.78 -25.54 11.82
CA PHE A 193 4.24 -25.47 11.72
C PHE A 193 4.97 -26.58 12.47
N GLU A 194 4.29 -27.45 13.23
CA GLU A 194 4.89 -28.59 13.93
C GLU A 194 5.73 -29.50 13.00
N PRO A 195 5.27 -29.83 11.77
CA PRO A 195 6.03 -30.69 10.87
C PRO A 195 7.36 -30.08 10.41
N LEU A 196 7.50 -28.75 10.45
CA LEU A 196 8.75 -28.06 10.13
C LEU A 196 9.76 -28.13 11.28
N LEU A 197 9.30 -28.41 12.50
CA LEU A 197 10.13 -28.48 13.71
C LEU A 197 10.52 -29.92 14.05
N ALA A 198 9.65 -30.89 13.74
CA ALA A 198 9.85 -32.31 13.95
C ALA A 198 9.39 -33.11 12.70
N PRO A 199 10.23 -33.20 11.65
CA PRO A 199 9.84 -33.80 10.37
C PRO A 199 9.68 -35.34 10.42
N GLU A 200 10.05 -35.98 11.52
CA GLU A 200 9.97 -37.44 11.73
C GLU A 200 8.69 -37.87 12.46
N ASP A 201 7.89 -36.93 12.99
CA ASP A 201 6.60 -37.22 13.61
C ASP A 201 5.51 -37.23 12.53
N ASP A 202 4.84 -38.38 12.35
CA ASP A 202 3.66 -38.48 11.51
C ASP A 202 2.60 -37.48 12.02
N VAL A 203 2.27 -36.50 11.18
CA VAL A 203 1.13 -35.63 11.43
C VAL A 203 -0.09 -36.53 11.55
N PRO A 204 -0.88 -36.46 12.64
CA PRO A 204 -2.04 -37.32 12.78
C PRO A 204 -2.95 -37.13 11.55
N ASP A 205 -3.34 -38.24 10.92
CA ASP A 205 -4.07 -38.30 9.64
C ASP A 205 -5.36 -37.44 9.60
N GLU A 206 -5.87 -37.01 10.76
CA GLU A 206 -7.11 -36.22 10.91
C GLU A 206 -6.89 -34.71 11.20
N PHE A 207 -5.67 -34.19 11.08
CA PHE A 207 -5.45 -32.76 11.30
C PHE A 207 -6.00 -31.90 10.16
N GLU A 208 -7.11 -31.21 10.40
CA GLU A 208 -7.61 -30.15 9.52
C GLU A 208 -7.03 -28.79 9.94
N PRO A 209 -6.19 -28.14 9.11
CA PRO A 209 -5.62 -26.84 9.45
C PRO A 209 -6.71 -25.76 9.43
N PRO A 210 -6.62 -24.76 10.33
CA PRO A 210 -7.57 -23.66 10.33
C PRO A 210 -7.38 -22.81 9.07
N ARG A 211 -8.47 -22.25 8.54
CA ARG A 211 -8.36 -21.32 7.41
C ARG A 211 -7.56 -20.09 7.83
N ALA A 212 -6.54 -19.74 7.05
CA ALA A 212 -5.66 -18.62 7.36
C ALA A 212 -6.42 -17.28 7.53
N ARG A 213 -7.49 -17.07 6.75
CA ARG A 213 -8.37 -15.91 6.89
C ARG A 213 -8.99 -15.81 8.29
N ASP A 214 -9.47 -16.92 8.83
CA ASP A 214 -10.15 -16.96 10.13
C ASP A 214 -9.16 -16.68 11.26
N VAL A 215 -7.95 -17.25 11.16
CA VAL A 215 -6.83 -16.97 12.09
C VAL A 215 -6.46 -15.48 12.09
N VAL A 216 -6.24 -14.89 10.91
CA VAL A 216 -5.87 -13.47 10.79
C VAL A 216 -6.98 -12.56 11.31
N GLN A 217 -8.24 -12.86 11.01
CA GLN A 217 -9.39 -12.06 11.47
C GLN A 217 -9.54 -12.12 12.99
N ALA A 218 -9.52 -13.33 13.58
CA ALA A 218 -9.65 -13.51 15.02
C ALA A 218 -8.51 -12.85 15.79
N ILE A 219 -7.25 -13.06 15.37
CA ILE A 219 -6.09 -12.42 16.00
C ILE A 219 -6.13 -10.91 15.83
N SER A 220 -6.49 -10.40 14.65
CA SER A 220 -6.62 -8.95 14.42
C SER A 220 -7.67 -8.33 15.35
N ALA A 221 -8.83 -8.95 15.50
CA ALA A 221 -9.90 -8.46 16.37
C ALA A 221 -9.47 -8.48 17.85
N ALA A 222 -8.86 -9.58 18.28
CA ALA A 222 -8.38 -9.74 19.65
C ALA A 222 -7.28 -8.71 20.02
N ILE A 223 -6.34 -8.45 19.10
CA ILE A 223 -5.31 -7.41 19.28
C ILE A 223 -5.94 -6.00 19.31
N GLN A 224 -6.91 -5.73 18.42
CA GLN A 224 -7.61 -4.44 18.39
C GLN A 224 -8.36 -4.16 19.69
N ASP A 225 -9.06 -5.15 20.24
CA ASP A 225 -9.74 -5.04 21.54
C ASP A 225 -8.73 -4.83 22.68
N HIS A 226 -7.62 -5.58 22.68
CA HIS A 226 -6.57 -5.47 23.70
C HIS A 226 -5.82 -4.13 23.69
N ASP A 227 -5.48 -3.61 22.50
CA ASP A 227 -4.81 -2.31 22.35
C ASP A 227 -5.71 -1.13 22.79
N GLY A 228 -6.98 -1.42 23.12
CA GLY A 228 -8.01 -0.45 23.44
C GLY A 228 -8.52 0.23 22.18
N ASP A 229 -9.75 0.73 22.26
CA ASP A 229 -10.42 1.47 21.20
C ASP A 229 -9.69 2.81 20.95
N ALA A 230 -8.58 2.74 20.25
CA ALA A 230 -7.88 3.89 19.70
C ALA A 230 -8.63 4.41 18.48
N HIS A 231 -9.94 4.63 18.63
CA HIS A 231 -10.73 5.55 17.80
C HIS A 231 -10.16 6.98 17.80
N ALA A 232 -9.13 7.27 18.62
CA ALA A 232 -8.39 8.53 18.60
C ALA A 232 -7.29 8.61 17.52
N GLU A 233 -6.77 7.48 17.01
CA GLU A 233 -5.86 7.50 15.86
C GLU A 233 -6.69 7.22 14.61
N THR A 234 -7.15 8.29 13.95
CA THR A 234 -8.01 8.25 12.75
C THR A 234 -7.39 7.50 11.55
N ARG A 235 -6.13 7.07 11.66
CA ARG A 235 -5.32 6.56 10.56
C ARG A 235 -4.37 5.44 10.99
N ASP A 236 -4.28 4.38 10.17
CA ASP A 236 -3.26 3.34 10.31
C ASP A 236 -1.86 3.94 10.05
N PRO A 237 -0.91 3.83 10.99
CA PRO A 237 0.42 4.42 10.86
C PRO A 237 1.27 3.82 9.73
N PHE A 238 0.89 2.66 9.18
CA PHE A 238 1.55 2.03 8.04
C PHE A 238 0.80 2.22 6.71
N ALA A 239 -0.31 2.95 6.69
CA ALA A 239 -1.03 3.28 5.47
C ALA A 239 -0.58 4.63 4.90
N VAL A 240 -0.31 4.68 3.59
CA VAL A 240 -0.10 5.92 2.84
C VAL A 240 -1.44 6.57 2.54
N MET A 241 -1.55 7.88 2.72
CA MET A 241 -2.70 8.65 2.25
C MET A 241 -2.48 9.14 0.82
N PRO A 242 -3.47 8.93 -0.07
CA PRO A 242 -3.39 9.45 -1.43
C PRO A 242 -3.38 10.99 -1.38
N TYR A 243 -2.49 11.59 -2.18
CA TYR A 243 -2.58 13.03 -2.44
C TYR A 243 -3.75 13.27 -3.38
N HIS A 244 -4.70 14.11 -2.96
CA HIS A 244 -5.74 14.63 -3.81
C HIS A 244 -5.48 16.13 -3.97
N PRO A 245 -5.16 16.61 -5.18
CA PRO A 245 -5.01 18.04 -5.39
C PRO A 245 -6.31 18.73 -5.01
N PRO A 246 -6.25 19.93 -4.38
CA PRO A 246 -7.45 20.68 -4.05
C PRO A 246 -8.27 20.87 -5.32
N THR A 247 -9.54 20.47 -5.29
CA THR A 247 -10.46 20.78 -6.38
C THR A 247 -10.55 22.29 -6.44
N VAL A 248 -10.03 22.89 -7.51
CA VAL A 248 -10.29 24.30 -7.79
C VAL A 248 -11.80 24.41 -7.95
N SER A 249 -12.48 24.89 -6.92
CA SER A 249 -13.87 25.33 -7.03
C SER A 249 -13.89 26.42 -8.08
N GLY A 250 -14.27 26.05 -9.30
CA GLY A 250 -14.37 26.95 -10.44
C GLY A 250 -15.58 27.87 -10.29
N ASP A 251 -15.53 28.77 -9.32
CA ASP A 251 -16.17 30.07 -9.40
C ASP A 251 -15.06 31.09 -9.70
N GLN A 252 -14.58 31.05 -10.94
CA GLN A 252 -14.12 32.29 -11.56
C GLN A 252 -15.30 32.84 -12.34
N GLU A 253 -16.02 33.75 -11.69
CA GLU A 253 -16.70 34.85 -12.36
C GLU A 253 -15.82 35.29 -13.53
N ARG A 254 -16.36 35.20 -14.75
CA ARG A 254 -15.76 35.85 -15.91
C ARG A 254 -16.03 37.35 -15.79
N PRO A 255 -15.02 38.23 -15.65
CA PRO A 255 -15.12 39.58 -16.20
C PRO A 255 -14.80 39.50 -17.71
N ALA A 256 -15.45 40.18 -18.63
CA ALA A 256 -16.55 41.14 -18.61
C ALA A 256 -17.41 40.92 -19.87
#